data_AF-A0A7S3MYM3-F1
#
_entry.id   AF-A0A7S3MYM3-F1
#
_cell.length_a   1.000
_cell.length_b   1.000
_cell.length_c   1.000
_cell.angle_alpha   90.00
_cell.angle_beta   90.00
_cell.angle_gamma   90.00
#
_symmetry.space_group_name_H-M   'P 1'
#
loop_
_entity.id
_entity.type
_entity.pdbx_description
1 polymer ?
#
loop_
_entity_poly.entity_id
_entity_poly.type
_entity_poly.pdbx_seq_one_letter_code
_entity_poly.pdbx_strand_id
1 'polypeptide(L)'
;MHMNVQLPHATQDKKRNWTIRQDTLYFSFWKVLKLLACLFSTVSYAYFTVNGFPPLQSLLFWALAFMEVVFFLDIGVSFLLQKIDEQGRSQNLPLHQVAFEYLNSGFLIDILAFIPFGLILSELAGDEFRFFWVIKMIRLKDLYFYTSMAFFQPIIDYYISKKQKQ
;
A
#
# COMPACT_ATOMS: atom_id res chain seq x y z
N MET A 1 23.02 14.18 49.98
CA MET A 1 21.60 14.44 49.66
C MET A 1 21.57 15.31 48.41
N HIS A 2 21.72 14.70 47.23
CA HIS A 2 21.74 15.41 45.94
C HIS A 2 20.35 15.34 45.32
N MET A 3 19.67 16.47 45.28
CA MET A 3 18.43 16.64 44.51
C MET A 3 18.77 16.53 43.03
N ASN A 4 18.31 15.46 42.39
CA ASN A 4 18.34 15.32 40.95
C ASN A 4 17.13 16.10 40.40
N VAL A 5 17.37 17.35 40.02
CA VAL A 5 16.37 18.24 39.43
C VAL A 5 16.00 17.67 38.06
N GLN A 6 14.83 17.04 37.96
CA GLN A 6 14.20 16.76 36.68
C GLN A 6 13.90 18.10 35.99
N LEU A 7 14.70 18.44 34.99
CA LEU A 7 14.35 19.49 34.04
C LEU A 7 13.10 19.04 33.28
N PRO A 8 12.03 19.85 33.23
CA PRO A 8 10.89 19.57 32.36
C PRO A 8 11.38 19.71 30.92
N HIS A 9 11.58 18.57 30.24
CA HIS A 9 11.88 18.57 28.82
C HIS A 9 10.68 19.13 28.07
N ALA A 10 10.87 20.38 27.65
CA ALA A 10 10.38 20.99 26.42
C ALA A 10 8.96 20.59 26.00
N THR A 11 8.05 21.55 26.16
CA THR A 11 6.92 21.77 25.26
C THR A 11 7.24 21.31 23.85
N GLN A 12 6.74 20.13 23.47
CA GLN A 12 6.81 19.63 22.11
C GLN A 12 6.03 20.60 21.24
N ASP A 13 6.79 21.42 20.52
CA ASP A 13 6.30 22.35 19.55
C ASP A 13 5.44 21.58 18.55
N LYS A 14 4.20 22.01 18.41
CA LYS A 14 3.14 21.38 17.60
C LYS A 14 3.46 21.59 16.11
N LYS A 15 4.59 21.08 15.64
CA LYS A 15 4.90 20.99 14.21
C LYS A 15 3.80 20.14 13.58
N ARG A 16 3.00 20.78 12.73
CA ARG A 16 2.01 20.10 11.87
C ARG A 16 2.76 19.11 10.99
N ASN A 17 2.91 17.88 11.47
CA ASN A 17 3.39 16.78 10.66
C ASN A 17 2.26 16.41 9.69
N TRP A 18 2.47 16.67 8.41
CA TRP A 18 1.58 16.29 7.30
C TRP A 18 1.57 14.78 7.02
N THR A 19 1.97 13.98 8.01
CA THR A 19 2.09 12.53 7.92
C THR A 19 0.75 11.86 8.25
N ILE A 20 0.38 10.85 7.48
CA ILE A 20 -0.86 10.12 7.68
C ILE A 20 -0.63 9.00 8.70
N ARG A 21 -1.46 8.96 9.74
CA ARG A 21 -1.41 7.87 10.73
C ARG A 21 -2.14 6.64 10.22
N GLN A 22 -1.51 5.47 10.39
CA GLN A 22 -2.05 4.18 9.94
C GLN A 22 -3.26 3.67 10.73
N ASP A 23 -3.51 4.23 11.92
CA ASP A 23 -4.56 3.81 12.86
C ASP A 23 -5.93 4.45 12.58
N THR A 24 -6.04 5.20 11.49
CA THR A 24 -7.31 5.83 11.09
C THR A 24 -8.20 4.86 10.33
N LEU A 25 -9.52 4.91 10.57
CA LEU A 25 -10.52 4.12 9.84
C LEU A 25 -10.45 4.36 8.32
N TYR A 26 -10.12 5.58 7.91
CA TYR A 26 -9.89 5.93 6.51
C TYR A 26 -8.77 5.10 5.88
N PHE A 27 -7.68 4.91 6.61
CA PHE A 27 -6.57 4.10 6.12
C PHE A 27 -6.92 2.61 6.10
N SER A 28 -7.75 2.14 7.04
CA SER A 28 -8.30 0.78 6.97
C SER A 28 -9.15 0.57 5.72
N PHE A 29 -10.01 1.53 5.36
CA PHE A 29 -10.79 1.46 4.13
C PHE A 29 -9.89 1.49 2.88
N TRP A 30 -8.86 2.34 2.88
CA TRP A 30 -7.86 2.38 1.81
C TRP A 30 -7.16 1.03 1.61
N LYS A 31 -6.76 0.37 2.71
CA LYS A 31 -6.19 -0.99 2.66
C LYS A 31 -7.14 -2.01 2.03
N VAL A 32 -8.43 -1.99 2.39
CA VAL A 32 -9.44 -2.87 1.77
C VAL A 32 -9.58 -2.59 0.28
N LEU A 33 -9.63 -1.31 -0.12
CA LEU A 33 -9.72 -0.94 -1.53
C LEU A 33 -8.50 -1.43 -2.32
N LYS A 34 -7.29 -1.22 -1.79
CA LYS A 34 -6.04 -1.74 -2.37
C LYS A 34 -6.07 -3.26 -2.50
N LEU A 35 -6.56 -3.96 -1.48
CA LEU A 35 -6.68 -5.42 -1.47
C LEU A 35 -7.57 -5.92 -2.61
N LEU A 36 -8.74 -5.30 -2.78
CA LEU A 36 -9.66 -5.65 -3.86
C LEU A 36 -9.06 -5.36 -5.24
N ALA A 37 -8.39 -4.22 -5.39
CA ALA A 37 -7.65 -3.88 -6.62
C ALA A 37 -6.54 -4.90 -6.92
N CYS A 38 -5.83 -5.37 -5.89
CA CYS A 38 -4.79 -6.40 -6.00
C CYS A 38 -5.35 -7.75 -6.44
N LEU A 39 -6.45 -8.20 -5.84
CA LEU A 39 -7.11 -9.46 -6.20
C LEU A 39 -7.63 -9.40 -7.65
N PHE A 40 -8.33 -8.33 -8.00
CA PHE A 40 -8.85 -8.15 -9.35
C PHE A 40 -7.72 -8.13 -10.38
N SER A 41 -6.70 -7.28 -10.20
CA SER A 41 -5.58 -7.18 -11.14
C SER A 41 -4.82 -8.48 -11.28
N THR A 42 -4.58 -9.22 -10.19
CA THR A 42 -3.90 -10.53 -10.22
C THR A 42 -4.65 -11.53 -11.10
N VAL A 43 -5.96 -11.68 -10.89
CA VAL A 43 -6.78 -12.62 -11.66
C VAL A 43 -6.87 -12.18 -13.12
N SER A 44 -7.08 -10.89 -13.37
CA SER A 44 -7.19 -10.35 -14.72
C SER A 44 -5.88 -10.51 -15.51
N TYR A 45 -4.73 -10.16 -14.93
CA TYR A 45 -3.44 -10.31 -15.63
C TYR A 45 -3.07 -11.77 -15.89
N ALA A 46 -3.38 -12.67 -14.96
CA ALA A 46 -3.21 -14.11 -15.20
C ALA A 46 -4.09 -14.58 -16.38
N TYR A 47 -5.35 -14.14 -16.43
CA TYR A 47 -6.26 -14.44 -17.53
C TYR A 47 -5.76 -13.91 -18.89
N PHE A 48 -5.26 -12.66 -18.94
CA PHE A 48 -4.76 -12.04 -20.18
C PHE A 48 -3.42 -12.61 -20.65
N THR A 49 -2.63 -13.17 -19.75
CA THR A 49 -1.40 -13.88 -20.13
C THR A 49 -1.73 -15.07 -21.05
N VAL A 50 -2.87 -15.75 -20.81
CA VAL A 50 -3.31 -16.91 -21.61
C VAL A 50 -4.20 -16.49 -22.79
N ASN A 51 -5.14 -15.57 -22.58
CA ASN A 51 -6.18 -15.23 -23.58
C ASN A 51 -5.82 -14.02 -24.46
N GLY A 52 -4.68 -13.36 -24.19
CA GLY A 52 -4.31 -12.11 -24.84
C GLY A 52 -4.88 -10.88 -24.13
N PHE A 53 -4.30 -9.71 -24.41
CA PHE A 53 -4.65 -8.46 -23.76
C PHE A 53 -5.92 -7.83 -24.37
N PRO A 54 -6.83 -7.23 -23.57
CA PRO A 54 -8.05 -6.64 -24.11
C PRO A 54 -7.74 -5.42 -25.00
N PRO A 55 -8.54 -5.16 -26.04
CA PRO A 55 -8.37 -3.98 -26.87
C PRO A 55 -8.65 -2.70 -26.05
N LEU A 56 -8.00 -1.59 -26.43
CA LEU A 56 -8.06 -0.30 -25.72
C LEU A 56 -9.48 0.26 -25.53
N GLN A 57 -10.41 -0.12 -26.40
CA GLN A 57 -11.82 0.33 -26.36
C GLN A 57 -12.69 -0.50 -25.39
N SER A 58 -12.17 -1.62 -24.88
CA SER A 58 -12.91 -2.51 -23.98
C SER A 58 -13.10 -1.89 -22.60
N LEU A 59 -14.27 -2.12 -21.99
CA LEU A 59 -14.54 -1.76 -20.60
C LEU A 59 -13.53 -2.41 -19.64
N LEU A 60 -13.07 -3.63 -19.95
CA LEU A 60 -12.06 -4.31 -19.15
C LEU A 60 -10.72 -3.58 -19.14
N PHE A 61 -10.32 -2.97 -20.26
CA PHE A 61 -9.09 -2.18 -20.33
C PHE A 61 -9.19 -0.95 -19.40
N TRP A 62 -10.32 -0.24 -19.45
CA TRP A 62 -10.56 0.90 -18.57
C TRP A 62 -10.63 0.52 -17.09
N ALA A 63 -11.24 -0.63 -16.77
CA ALA A 63 -11.25 -1.15 -15.40
C ALA A 63 -9.84 -1.46 -14.89
N LEU A 64 -8.97 -2.07 -15.72
CA LEU A 64 -7.57 -2.29 -15.38
C LEU A 64 -6.80 -0.98 -15.19
N ALA A 65 -6.98 -0.03 -16.11
CA ALA A 65 -6.35 1.28 -16.03
C ALA A 65 -6.75 2.00 -14.74
N PHE A 66 -8.03 1.92 -14.34
CA PHE A 66 -8.49 2.44 -13.06
C PHE A 66 -7.78 1.78 -11.86
N MET A 67 -7.61 0.46 -11.88
CA MET A 67 -6.86 -0.22 -10.81
C MET A 67 -5.39 0.18 -10.77
N GLU A 68 -4.74 0.39 -11.93
CA GLU A 68 -3.38 0.92 -12.00
C GLU A 68 -3.27 2.33 -11.41
N VAL A 69 -4.29 3.18 -11.61
CA VAL A 69 -4.37 4.50 -10.95
C VAL A 69 -4.47 4.35 -9.42
N VAL A 70 -5.22 3.38 -8.92
CA VAL A 70 -5.28 3.10 -7.47
C VAL A 70 -3.90 2.73 -6.93
N PHE A 71 -3.14 1.89 -7.62
CA PHE A 71 -1.76 1.56 -7.23
C PHE A 71 -0.81 2.76 -7.31
N PHE A 72 -0.97 3.60 -8.32
CA PHE A 72 -0.20 4.84 -8.43
C PHE A 72 -0.46 5.78 -7.24
N LEU A 73 -1.73 5.96 -6.87
CA LEU A 73 -2.09 6.73 -5.69
C LEU A 73 -1.54 6.10 -4.40
N ASP A 74 -1.51 4.77 -4.32
CA ASP A 74 -0.96 4.05 -3.17
C ASP A 74 0.54 4.29 -2.99
N ILE A 75 1.31 4.34 -4.09
CA ILE A 75 2.72 4.76 -4.05
C ILE A 75 2.84 6.17 -3.46
N GLY A 76 2.00 7.11 -3.93
CA GLY A 76 1.96 8.47 -3.40
C GLY A 76 1.61 8.54 -1.91
N VAL A 77 0.63 7.77 -1.47
CA VAL A 77 0.24 7.68 -0.06
C VAL A 77 1.36 7.06 0.77
N SER A 78 2.10 6.08 0.24
CA SER A 78 3.20 5.41 0.92
C SER A 78 4.36 6.34 1.28
N PHE A 79 4.59 7.42 0.52
CA PHE A 79 5.54 8.48 0.88
C PHE A 79 5.11 9.30 2.11
N LEU A 80 3.81 9.35 2.41
CA LEU A 80 3.24 10.12 3.52
C LEU A 80 2.94 9.23 4.74
N LEU A 81 3.10 7.91 4.59
CA LEU A 81 2.60 6.93 5.53
C LEU A 81 3.63 6.60 6.60
N GLN A 82 3.29 6.84 7.87
CA GLN A 82 4.17 6.46 8.98
C GLN A 82 4.24 4.95 9.13
N LYS A 83 5.41 4.40 9.47
CA LYS A 83 5.52 3.00 9.87
C LYS A 83 4.98 2.79 11.28
N ILE A 84 4.47 1.58 11.50
CA ILE A 84 4.08 1.09 12.81
C ILE A 84 5.32 0.43 13.44
N ASP A 85 5.61 0.80 14.68
CA ASP A 85 6.66 0.20 15.50
C ASP A 85 6.30 -1.24 15.93
N GLU A 86 7.26 -2.00 16.44
CA GLU A 86 7.05 -3.35 16.99
C GLU A 86 5.99 -3.39 18.10
N GLN A 87 5.75 -2.25 18.78
CA GLN A 87 4.70 -2.12 19.80
C GLN A 87 3.32 -1.69 19.23
N GLY A 88 3.13 -1.69 17.91
CA GLY A 88 1.85 -1.35 17.29
C GLY A 88 1.53 0.14 17.27
N ARG A 89 2.50 1.02 17.55
CA ARG A 89 2.32 2.48 17.61
C ARG A 89 2.90 3.15 16.37
N SER A 90 2.20 4.17 15.85
CA SER A 90 2.69 4.99 14.74
C SER A 90 3.93 5.78 15.18
N GLN A 91 5.07 5.57 14.52
CA GLN A 91 6.26 6.36 14.83
C GLN A 91 6.07 7.78 14.29
N ASN A 92 6.20 8.77 15.17
CA ASN A 92 5.99 10.17 14.80
C ASN A 92 7.27 10.76 14.16
N LEU A 93 7.65 10.19 13.02
CA LEU A 93 8.81 10.62 12.26
C LEU A 93 8.47 11.83 11.38
N PRO A 94 9.42 12.75 11.16
CA PRO A 94 9.26 13.84 10.21
C PRO A 94 9.15 13.29 8.78
N LEU A 95 8.39 14.00 7.92
CA LEU A 95 8.06 13.56 6.57
C LEU A 95 9.27 13.14 5.71
N HIS A 96 10.39 13.85 5.83
CA HIS A 96 11.60 13.54 5.06
C HIS A 96 12.20 12.18 5.43
N GLN A 97 12.11 11.76 6.69
CA GLN A 97 12.59 10.45 7.13
C GLN A 97 11.67 9.33 6.62
N VAL A 98 10.36 9.55 6.70
CA VAL A 98 9.34 8.62 6.17
C VAL A 98 9.56 8.38 4.68
N ALA A 99 9.72 9.46 3.90
CA ALA A 99 9.97 9.37 2.47
C ALA A 99 11.29 8.65 2.16
N PHE A 100 12.36 8.95 2.90
CA PHE A 100 13.67 8.31 2.72
C PHE A 100 13.63 6.82 3.01
N GLU A 101 12.94 6.40 4.07
CA GLU A 101 12.75 4.98 4.36
C GLU A 101 11.96 4.26 3.26
N TYR A 102 10.90 4.87 2.74
CA TYR A 102 10.11 4.28 1.67
C TYR A 102 10.93 4.12 0.38
N LEU A 103 11.71 5.14 0.02
CA LEU A 103 12.63 5.10 -1.13
C LEU A 103 13.61 3.92 -1.06
N ASN A 104 14.17 3.66 0.13
CA ASN A 104 15.16 2.59 0.31
C ASN A 104 14.56 1.19 0.42
N SER A 105 13.30 1.04 0.86
CA SER A 105 12.74 -0.27 1.22
C SER A 105 11.67 -0.79 0.26
N GLY A 106 10.76 0.07 -0.22
CA GLY A 106 9.56 -0.36 -0.93
C GLY A 106 9.41 0.20 -2.34
N PHE A 107 9.90 1.43 -2.55
CA PHE A 107 9.66 2.20 -3.77
C PHE A 107 10.07 1.49 -5.07
N LEU A 108 11.26 0.89 -5.10
CA LEU A 108 11.74 0.18 -6.30
C LEU A 108 10.83 -0.97 -6.69
N ILE A 109 10.32 -1.72 -5.70
CA ILE A 109 9.44 -2.86 -5.93
C ILE A 109 8.08 -2.37 -6.44
N ASP A 110 7.57 -1.26 -5.89
CA ASP A 110 6.28 -0.73 -6.26
C ASP A 110 6.30 -0.08 -7.65
N ILE A 111 7.39 0.60 -8.02
CA ILE A 111 7.63 1.07 -9.40
C ILE A 111 7.73 -0.10 -10.37
N LEU A 112 8.50 -1.13 -10.03
CA LEU A 112 8.65 -2.30 -10.89
C LEU A 112 7.29 -2.98 -11.12
N ALA A 113 6.46 -3.05 -10.08
CA ALA A 113 5.10 -3.55 -10.18
C ALA A 113 4.16 -2.59 -10.93
N PHE A 114 4.44 -1.28 -10.98
CA PHE A 114 3.62 -0.30 -11.71
C PHE A 114 3.83 -0.38 -13.22
N ILE A 115 5.07 -0.52 -13.68
CA ILE A 115 5.40 -0.50 -15.11
C ILE A 115 4.68 -1.64 -15.86
N PRO A 116 3.95 -1.35 -16.95
CA PRO A 116 3.25 -2.36 -17.75
C PRO A 116 4.21 -3.04 -18.74
N PHE A 117 5.22 -3.75 -18.22
CA PHE A 117 6.23 -4.42 -19.04
C PHE A 117 5.65 -5.34 -20.11
N GLY A 118 4.56 -6.05 -19.79
CA GLY A 118 3.92 -6.95 -20.73
C GLY A 118 3.37 -6.24 -21.97
N LEU A 119 2.91 -4.99 -21.86
CA LEU A 119 2.43 -4.20 -23.00
C LEU A 119 3.61 -3.66 -23.82
N ILE A 120 4.58 -3.05 -23.15
CA ILE A 120 5.77 -2.46 -23.78
C ILE A 120 6.56 -3.52 -24.55
N LEU A 121 6.81 -4.67 -23.93
CA LEU A 121 7.60 -5.73 -24.53
C LEU A 121 6.83 -6.50 -25.61
N SER A 122 5.51 -6.66 -25.47
CA SER A 122 4.72 -7.26 -26.56
C SER A 122 4.72 -6.40 -27.81
N GLU A 123 4.65 -5.07 -27.66
CA GLU A 123 4.69 -4.15 -28.80
C GLU A 123 6.07 -4.05 -29.45
N LEU A 124 7.15 -4.12 -28.65
CA LEU A 124 8.52 -3.92 -29.14
C LEU A 124 9.19 -5.20 -29.62
N ALA A 125 9.00 -6.32 -28.90
CA ALA A 125 9.75 -7.56 -29.09
C ALA A 125 8.88 -8.76 -29.51
N GLY A 126 7.57 -8.56 -29.63
CA GLY A 126 6.61 -9.56 -30.10
C GLY A 126 5.85 -10.28 -29.00
N ASP A 127 4.84 -11.04 -29.42
CA ASP A 127 3.84 -11.67 -28.53
C ASP A 127 4.41 -12.72 -27.56
N GLU A 128 5.62 -13.18 -27.80
CA GLU A 128 6.30 -14.15 -26.93
C GLU A 128 6.63 -13.57 -25.56
N PHE A 129 6.71 -12.24 -25.44
CA PHE A 129 7.02 -11.54 -24.19
C PHE A 129 5.79 -11.29 -23.30
N ARG A 130 4.62 -11.85 -23.64
CA ARG A 130 3.40 -11.75 -22.82
C ARG A 130 3.56 -12.33 -21.42
N PHE A 131 4.49 -13.26 -21.17
CA PHE A 131 4.75 -13.78 -19.82
C PHE A 131 5.29 -12.71 -18.86
N PHE A 132 5.79 -11.57 -19.34
CA PHE A 132 6.22 -10.47 -18.46
C PHE A 132 5.06 -9.85 -17.66
N TRP A 133 3.80 -10.09 -18.03
CA TRP A 133 2.66 -9.76 -17.18
C TRP A 133 2.72 -10.45 -15.81
N VAL A 134 3.42 -11.58 -15.69
CA VAL A 134 3.64 -12.29 -14.41
C VAL A 134 4.41 -11.45 -13.40
N ILE A 135 5.23 -10.47 -13.81
CA ILE A 135 5.93 -9.58 -12.87
C ILE A 135 4.96 -8.83 -11.94
N LYS A 136 3.71 -8.60 -12.40
CA LYS A 136 2.64 -8.01 -11.58
C LYS A 136 2.29 -8.86 -10.35
N MET A 137 2.62 -10.16 -10.35
CA MET A 137 2.45 -11.04 -9.18
C MET A 137 3.28 -10.63 -7.97
N ILE A 138 4.29 -9.77 -8.13
CA ILE A 138 5.01 -9.19 -6.98
C ILE A 138 4.04 -8.51 -6.00
N ARG A 139 2.89 -8.01 -6.47
CA ARG A 139 1.82 -7.42 -5.65
C ARG A 139 1.18 -8.42 -4.67
N LEU A 140 1.33 -9.74 -4.86
CA LEU A 140 0.86 -10.73 -3.89
C LEU A 140 1.61 -10.66 -2.55
N LYS A 141 2.81 -10.06 -2.50
CA LYS A 141 3.51 -9.80 -1.23
C LYS A 141 2.61 -8.98 -0.27
N ASP A 142 1.87 -8.04 -0.83
CA ASP A 142 0.98 -7.16 -0.07
C ASP A 142 -0.25 -7.96 0.39
N LEU A 143 -0.77 -8.85 -0.46
CA LEU A 143 -1.85 -9.77 -0.11
C LEU A 143 -1.47 -10.64 1.10
N TYR A 144 -0.28 -11.23 1.09
CA TYR A 144 0.23 -12.04 2.20
C TYR A 144 0.34 -11.23 3.51
N PHE A 145 0.79 -9.98 3.43
CA PHE A 145 0.83 -9.08 4.58
C PHE A 145 -0.58 -8.78 5.11
N TYR A 146 -1.54 -8.50 4.23
CA TYR A 146 -2.92 -8.15 4.62
C TYR A 146 -3.76 -9.34 5.09
N THR A 147 -3.45 -10.57 4.67
CA THR A 147 -4.12 -11.77 5.18
C THR A 147 -3.61 -12.18 6.58
N SER A 148 -2.51 -11.59 7.06
CA SER A 148 -2.05 -11.81 8.42
C SER A 148 -3.06 -11.25 9.45
N MET A 149 -3.23 -11.96 10.57
CA MET A 149 -4.19 -11.64 11.66
C MET A 149 -4.12 -10.18 12.16
N ALA A 150 -3.00 -9.50 11.97
CA ALA A 150 -2.81 -8.08 12.31
C ALA A 150 -3.79 -7.14 11.59
N PHE A 151 -4.31 -7.53 10.43
CA PHE A 151 -5.27 -6.71 9.67
C PHE A 151 -6.68 -6.68 10.29
N PHE A 152 -7.15 -7.80 10.85
CA PHE A 152 -8.52 -7.91 11.35
C PHE A 152 -8.68 -7.41 12.79
N GLN A 153 -7.58 -7.31 13.55
CA GLN A 153 -7.58 -6.86 14.95
C GLN A 153 -8.35 -5.54 15.17
N PRO A 154 -8.13 -4.45 14.40
CA PRO A 154 -8.85 -3.19 14.63
C PRO A 154 -10.36 -3.28 14.38
N ILE A 155 -10.78 -4.09 13.41
CA ILE A 155 -12.20 -4.29 13.08
C ILE A 155 -12.89 -5.11 14.19
N ILE A 156 -12.20 -6.14 14.67
CA ILE A 156 -12.65 -6.98 15.78
C ILE A 156 -12.75 -6.15 17.05
N ASP A 157 -11.72 -5.36 17.38
CA ASP A 157 -11.69 -4.47 18.55
C ASP A 157 -12.81 -3.43 18.51
N TYR A 158 -13.05 -2.83 17.34
CA TYR A 158 -14.19 -1.94 17.15
C TYR A 158 -15.52 -2.64 17.43
N TYR A 159 -15.71 -3.84 16.91
CA TYR A 159 -16.94 -4.61 17.10
C TYR A 159 -17.14 -5.01 18.57
N ILE A 160 -16.08 -5.47 19.25
CA ILE A 160 -16.11 -5.82 20.69
C ILE A 160 -16.45 -4.59 21.54
N SER A 161 -15.81 -3.44 21.27
CA SER A 161 -16.06 -2.20 22.03
C SER A 161 -17.51 -1.71 21.91
N LYS A 162 -18.12 -1.90 20.73
CA LYS A 162 -19.52 -1.54 20.48
C LYS A 162 -20.48 -2.45 21.23
N LYS A 163 -20.15 -3.75 21.31
CA LYS A 163 -20.92 -4.76 22.06
C LYS A 163 -20.83 -4.58 23.58
N GLN A 164 -19.69 -4.12 24.12
CA GLN A 164 -19.52 -3.88 25.56
C GLN A 164 -20.22 -2.63 26.10
N LYS A 165 -20.65 -1.72 25.21
CA LYS A 165 -21.40 -0.50 25.58
C LYS A 165 -22.93 -0.66 25.55
N GLN A 166 -23.42 -1.82 25.12
CA GLN A 166 -24.84 -2.19 25.17
C GLN A 166 -25.09 -3.08 26.38
#